data_AF-A0A7R9ITX7-F1
#
_entry.id   AF-A0A7R9ITX7-F1
#
_cell.length_a   1.000
_cell.length_b   1.000
_cell.length_c   1.000
_cell.angle_alpha   90.00
_cell.angle_beta   90.00
_cell.angle_gamma   90.00
#
_symmetry.space_group_name_H-M   'P 1'
#
loop_
_entity.id
_entity.type
_entity.pdbx_description
1 polymer ?
#
loop_
_entity_poly.entity_id
_entity_poly.type
_entity_poly.pdbx_seq_one_letter_code
_entity_poly.pdbx_strand_id
1 'polypeptide(L)'
;YVWEHLDIGYMQGMCDLVAPLLVIFDDEGTTYSCFCHLMERMGANFPNGGAMDTHFANMRFVQDTLQDMKKEWKKPFCKNHPPYFRPGFKPQAPSHKQASLLSLIQILDSEMFELMHQNGDYTHFYFCYRWFLLDFKRELLYEDVFCVWETIWAAKYVASGHFVLFISLALVESYRDIILSNSMDFTDIIKFFNEMAERHDAKVILSLARDLVLQLQTLIENK
;
A
#
# COMPACT_ATOMS: atom_id res chain seq x y z
N TYR A 1 11.35 -16.81 14.91
CA TYR A 1 10.82 -15.43 14.91
C TYR A 1 10.31 -15.00 16.28
N VAL A 2 9.16 -15.51 16.76
CA VAL A 2 8.53 -15.07 18.03
C VAL A 2 9.50 -15.12 19.21
N TRP A 3 10.27 -16.20 19.32
CA TRP A 3 11.28 -16.37 20.37
C TRP A 3 12.32 -15.24 20.43
N GLU A 4 12.68 -14.65 19.28
CA GLU A 4 13.66 -13.58 19.17
C GLU A 4 13.04 -12.18 19.25
N HIS A 5 11.71 -12.06 19.13
CA HIS A 5 10.95 -10.80 19.06
C HIS A 5 9.75 -10.86 20.01
N LEU A 6 10.00 -11.05 21.31
CA LEU A 6 8.96 -11.26 22.33
C LEU A 6 8.05 -10.06 22.54
N ASP A 7 8.54 -8.85 22.25
CA ASP A 7 7.81 -7.59 22.31
C ASP A 7 6.76 -7.45 21.19
N ILE A 8 7.05 -8.04 20.03
CA ILE A 8 6.17 -8.07 18.87
C ILE A 8 5.26 -9.31 18.90
N GLY A 9 5.81 -10.47 19.25
CA GLY A 9 5.12 -11.75 19.27
C GLY A 9 4.72 -12.23 17.87
N TYR A 10 3.62 -12.99 17.82
CA TYR A 10 2.94 -13.34 16.57
C TYR A 10 1.70 -12.47 16.39
N MET A 11 1.55 -11.88 15.21
CA MET A 11 0.38 -11.12 14.82
C MET A 11 -0.28 -11.77 13.61
N GLN A 12 -1.62 -11.77 13.61
CA GLN A 12 -2.40 -12.34 12.53
C GLN A 12 -2.03 -11.67 11.20
N GLY A 13 -1.77 -12.48 10.17
CA GLY A 13 -1.29 -12.03 8.87
C GLY A 13 0.22 -12.22 8.65
N MET A 14 1.02 -12.42 9.70
CA MET A 14 2.45 -12.77 9.55
C MET A 14 2.65 -14.08 8.79
N CYS A 15 1.74 -15.05 8.97
CA CYS A 15 1.77 -16.31 8.24
C CYS A 15 1.54 -16.13 6.72
N ASP A 16 0.72 -15.14 6.33
CA ASP A 16 0.48 -14.83 4.92
C ASP A 16 1.73 -14.26 4.24
N LEU A 17 2.58 -13.56 5.01
CA LEU A 17 3.83 -13.00 4.54
C LEU A 17 4.96 -14.04 4.43
N VAL A 18 5.05 -14.99 5.38
CA VAL A 18 6.11 -16.01 5.35
C VAL A 18 5.81 -17.14 4.36
N ALA A 19 4.54 -17.46 4.12
CA ALA A 19 4.14 -18.52 3.19
C ALA A 19 4.82 -18.41 1.82
N PRO A 20 4.74 -17.27 1.08
CA PRO A 20 5.41 -17.09 -0.21
C PRO A 20 6.91 -17.30 -0.15
N LEU A 21 7.56 -16.82 0.90
CA LEU A 21 9.00 -17.01 1.10
C LEU A 21 9.35 -18.48 1.29
N LEU A 22 8.51 -19.25 1.98
CA LEU A 22 8.76 -20.68 2.17
C LEU A 22 8.64 -21.45 0.86
N VAL A 23 7.63 -21.15 0.05
CA VAL A 23 7.41 -21.82 -1.23
C VAL A 23 8.50 -21.50 -2.26
N ILE A 24 9.05 -20.28 -2.27
CA ILE A 24 10.09 -19.91 -3.25
C ILE A 24 11.49 -20.40 -2.86
N PHE A 25 11.82 -20.37 -1.57
CA PHE A 25 13.17 -20.72 -1.12
C PHE A 25 13.32 -22.20 -0.80
N ASP A 26 12.24 -22.88 -0.39
CA ASP A 26 12.25 -24.29 0.03
C ASP A 26 13.35 -24.62 1.05
N ASP A 27 13.77 -23.61 1.84
CA ASP A 27 14.82 -23.70 2.86
C ASP A 27 14.43 -22.84 4.06
N GLU A 28 14.22 -23.48 5.21
CA GLU A 28 13.73 -22.80 6.41
C GLU A 28 14.69 -21.70 6.90
N GLY A 29 16.01 -21.88 6.76
CA GLY A 29 17.01 -20.90 7.20
C GLY A 29 16.97 -19.61 6.37
N THR A 30 16.92 -19.76 5.04
CA THR A 30 16.79 -18.66 4.09
C THR A 30 15.45 -17.98 4.22
N THR A 31 14.35 -18.75 4.26
CA THR A 31 13.00 -18.23 4.50
C THR A 31 12.95 -17.44 5.80
N TYR A 32 13.54 -17.95 6.88
CA TYR A 32 13.58 -17.26 8.16
C TYR A 32 14.30 -15.91 8.07
N SER A 33 15.51 -15.91 7.49
CA SER A 33 16.32 -14.71 7.34
C SER A 33 15.62 -13.64 6.49
N CYS A 34 15.02 -14.04 5.37
CA CYS A 34 14.23 -13.15 4.52
C CYS A 34 12.97 -12.65 5.24
N PHE A 35 12.30 -13.50 6.00
CA PHE A 35 11.11 -13.13 6.76
C PHE A 35 11.43 -12.10 7.84
N CYS A 36 12.56 -12.22 8.55
CA CYS A 36 13.01 -11.21 9.50
C CYS A 36 13.16 -9.83 8.85
N HIS A 37 13.86 -9.75 7.71
CA HIS A 37 13.99 -8.49 6.97
C HIS A 37 12.66 -7.96 6.42
N LEU A 38 11.75 -8.85 5.99
CA LEU A 38 10.41 -8.45 5.57
C LEU A 38 9.66 -7.83 6.75
N MET A 39 9.74 -8.42 7.94
CA MET A 39 9.10 -7.90 9.15
C MET A 39 9.72 -6.60 9.66
N GLU A 40 11.02 -6.37 9.49
CA GLU A 40 11.63 -5.05 9.77
C GLU A 40 10.98 -3.94 8.94
N ARG A 41 10.64 -4.25 7.68
CA ARG A 41 9.93 -3.30 6.79
C ARG A 41 8.44 -3.20 7.13
N MET A 42 7.80 -4.33 7.39
CA MET A 42 6.35 -4.44 7.56
C MET A 42 5.89 -4.19 9.00
N GLY A 43 6.79 -4.10 9.97
CA GLY A 43 6.47 -4.05 11.40
C GLY A 43 5.50 -2.93 11.77
N ALA A 44 5.65 -1.75 11.18
CA ALA A 44 4.72 -0.63 11.41
C ALA A 44 3.30 -0.88 10.87
N ASN A 45 3.10 -1.86 9.97
CA ASN A 45 1.78 -2.23 9.49
C ASN A 45 0.96 -2.94 10.56
N PHE A 46 1.62 -3.65 11.47
CA PHE A 46 0.94 -4.44 12.47
C PHE A 46 0.77 -3.65 13.77
N PRO A 47 -0.41 -3.71 14.40
CA PRO A 47 -0.66 -2.96 15.63
C PRO A 47 0.10 -3.60 16.80
N ASN A 48 1.13 -2.90 17.32
CA ASN A 48 1.75 -3.25 18.59
C ASN A 48 0.79 -2.89 19.74
N GLY A 49 -0.13 -3.78 20.10
CA GLY A 49 -0.85 -3.86 21.39
C GLY A 49 -1.56 -2.62 21.97
N GLY A 50 -1.55 -1.45 21.32
CA GLY A 50 -2.02 -0.20 21.94
C GLY A 50 -2.25 0.98 20.99
N ALA A 51 -2.22 0.79 19.66
CA ALA A 51 -2.45 1.86 18.69
C ALA A 51 -3.72 1.60 17.87
N MET A 52 -4.88 1.61 18.52
CA MET A 52 -6.17 1.61 17.81
C MET A 52 -6.81 2.99 17.68
N ASP A 53 -6.23 4.04 18.28
CA ASP A 53 -6.81 5.37 18.24
C ASP A 53 -5.81 6.43 17.80
N THR A 54 -5.89 6.83 16.53
CA THR A 54 -5.60 8.21 16.11
C THR A 54 -6.27 8.48 14.77
N HIS A 55 -7.60 8.54 14.80
CA HIS A 55 -8.32 9.38 13.85
C HIS A 55 -7.91 10.83 14.11
N PHE A 56 -7.29 11.48 13.14
CA PHE A 56 -7.39 12.92 12.84
C PHE A 56 -6.25 13.29 11.88
N ALA A 57 -6.51 13.34 10.57
CA ALA A 57 -6.15 14.50 9.74
C ALA A 57 -6.63 14.34 8.29
N ASN A 58 -7.76 14.96 7.97
CA ASN A 58 -8.30 14.96 6.61
C ASN A 58 -7.71 16.04 5.69
N MET A 59 -6.64 16.75 6.07
CA MET A 59 -5.98 17.70 5.16
C MET A 59 -4.47 17.85 5.35
N ARG A 60 -3.94 17.75 6.58
CA ARG A 60 -2.50 17.92 6.83
C ARG A 60 -1.68 16.73 6.31
N PHE A 61 -2.17 15.50 6.45
CA PHE A 61 -1.50 14.30 5.94
C PHE A 61 -1.31 14.31 4.43
N VAL A 62 -2.26 14.86 3.67
CA VAL A 62 -2.13 14.97 2.21
C VAL A 62 -0.98 15.87 1.83
N GLN A 63 -0.92 17.04 2.46
CA GLN A 63 0.14 18.00 2.22
C GLN A 63 1.50 17.41 2.62
N ASP A 64 1.57 16.70 3.75
CA ASP A 64 2.78 16.05 4.22
C ASP A 64 3.22 14.92 3.26
N THR A 65 2.30 14.03 2.86
CA THR A 65 2.57 12.94 1.91
C THR A 65 2.97 13.47 0.53
N LEU A 66 2.28 14.50 0.01
CA LEU A 66 2.64 15.13 -1.26
C LEU A 66 3.97 15.89 -1.16
N GLN A 67 4.27 16.52 -0.02
CA GLN A 67 5.56 17.17 0.21
C GLN A 67 6.70 16.14 0.30
N ASP A 68 6.48 15.02 0.98
CA ASP A 68 7.42 13.92 1.05
C ASP A 68 7.68 13.32 -0.33
N MET A 69 6.63 13.05 -1.11
CA MET A 69 6.75 12.63 -2.53
C MET A 69 7.51 13.66 -3.37
N LYS A 70 7.16 14.96 -3.27
CA LYS A 70 7.90 16.05 -3.96
C LYS A 70 9.37 16.06 -3.58
N LYS A 71 9.69 15.84 -2.30
CA LYS A 71 11.08 15.79 -1.80
C LYS A 71 11.80 14.54 -2.27
N GLU A 72 11.12 13.40 -2.41
CA GLU A 72 11.67 12.18 -2.99
C GLU A 72 12.03 12.37 -4.46
N TRP A 73 11.15 12.96 -5.25
CA TRP A 73 11.34 13.18 -6.69
C TRP A 73 12.42 14.21 -7.02
N LYS A 74 12.62 15.22 -6.16
CA LYS A 74 13.66 16.23 -6.34
C LYS A 74 15.08 15.74 -5.99
N LYS A 75 15.24 14.57 -5.36
CA LYS A 75 16.57 14.06 -5.02
C LYS A 75 17.25 13.50 -6.27
N PRO A 76 18.46 13.94 -6.62
CA PRO A 76 19.21 13.35 -7.72
C PRO A 76 19.43 11.86 -7.47
N PHE A 77 19.38 11.07 -8.54
CA PHE A 77 19.65 9.64 -8.48
C PHE A 77 21.09 9.43 -8.00
N CYS A 78 21.30 9.19 -6.70
CA CYS A 78 22.64 9.00 -6.13
C CYS A 78 23.22 7.68 -6.64
N LYS A 79 24.06 7.74 -7.66
CA LYS A 79 24.76 6.59 -8.26
C LYS A 79 25.80 5.93 -7.33
N ASN A 80 26.10 6.52 -6.18
CA ASN A 80 27.32 6.21 -5.40
C ASN A 80 27.09 5.74 -3.94
N HIS A 81 25.86 5.36 -3.55
CA HIS A 81 25.65 4.67 -2.27
C HIS A 81 25.35 3.18 -2.51
N PRO A 82 25.93 2.25 -1.75
CA PRO A 82 25.47 0.86 -1.78
C PRO A 82 23.96 0.81 -1.47
N PRO A 83 23.20 -0.11 -2.11
CA PRO A 83 21.73 -0.12 -2.10
C PRO A 83 21.07 -0.40 -0.73
N TYR A 84 21.87 -0.63 0.30
CA TYR A 84 21.41 -0.90 1.65
C TYR A 84 21.36 0.42 2.42
N PHE A 85 20.14 0.90 2.72
CA PHE A 85 19.82 2.09 3.50
C PHE A 85 19.99 3.45 2.82
N ARG A 86 18.93 3.94 2.16
CA ARG A 86 18.59 5.37 2.27
C ARG A 86 18.05 5.61 3.69
N PRO A 87 18.76 6.34 4.57
CA PRO A 87 18.24 6.65 5.90
C PRO A 87 17.08 7.63 5.75
N GLY A 88 15.95 7.35 6.42
CA GLY A 88 14.92 8.37 6.66
C GLY A 88 13.49 8.05 6.21
N PHE A 89 13.22 6.93 5.53
CA PHE A 89 11.83 6.51 5.31
C PHE A 89 11.34 5.74 6.54
N LYS A 90 10.46 6.35 7.33
CA LYS A 90 9.77 5.66 8.43
C LYS A 90 8.56 4.92 7.85
N PRO A 91 8.46 3.59 8.01
CA PRO A 91 7.30 2.86 7.54
C PRO A 91 6.04 3.38 8.25
N GLN A 92 4.97 3.57 7.46
CA GLN A 92 3.71 4.11 7.95
C GLN A 92 2.72 3.00 8.24
N ALA A 93 1.97 3.15 9.33
CA ALA A 93 0.88 2.24 9.67
C ALA A 93 -0.23 2.26 8.60
N PRO A 94 -1.08 1.21 8.52
CA PRO A 94 -2.09 1.10 7.48
C PRO A 94 -3.11 2.24 7.53
N SER A 95 -3.45 2.72 8.73
CA SER A 95 -4.34 3.87 8.94
C SER A 95 -3.85 5.15 8.25
N HIS A 96 -2.55 5.43 8.32
CA HIS A 96 -1.94 6.57 7.63
C HIS A 96 -1.96 6.41 6.10
N LYS A 97 -1.75 5.18 5.62
CA LYS A 97 -1.82 4.84 4.18
C LYS A 97 -3.25 4.98 3.65
N GLN A 98 -4.25 4.54 4.43
CA GLN A 98 -5.68 4.70 4.11
C GLN A 98 -6.07 6.17 3.97
N ALA A 99 -5.68 7.01 4.94
CA ALA A 99 -5.95 8.44 4.88
C ALA A 99 -5.29 9.08 3.63
N SER A 100 -4.04 8.70 3.34
CA SER A 100 -3.33 9.19 2.15
C SER A 100 -3.99 8.75 0.85
N LEU A 101 -4.46 7.50 0.76
CA LEU A 101 -5.19 7.00 -0.41
C LEU A 101 -6.50 7.76 -0.64
N LEU A 102 -7.29 7.96 0.42
CA LEU A 102 -8.53 8.73 0.35
C LEU A 102 -8.29 10.12 -0.27
N SER A 103 -7.23 10.78 0.16
CA SER A 103 -6.90 12.09 -0.36
C SER A 103 -6.34 12.09 -1.78
N LEU A 104 -5.65 11.03 -2.20
CA LEU A 104 -5.28 10.85 -3.60
C LEU A 104 -6.52 10.69 -4.49
N ILE A 105 -7.49 9.87 -4.05
CA ILE A 105 -8.78 9.72 -4.74
C ILE A 105 -9.48 11.08 -4.82
N GLN A 106 -9.53 11.85 -3.74
CA GLN A 106 -10.13 13.20 -3.75
C GLN A 106 -9.49 14.14 -4.80
N ILE A 107 -8.18 14.05 -5.00
CA ILE A 107 -7.44 14.92 -5.93
C ILE A 107 -7.57 14.45 -7.38
N LEU A 108 -7.53 13.13 -7.60
CA LEU A 108 -7.44 12.53 -8.94
C LEU A 108 -8.81 12.14 -9.51
N ASP A 109 -9.77 11.85 -8.65
CA ASP A 109 -11.11 11.39 -9.01
C ASP A 109 -12.19 11.88 -8.02
N SER A 110 -12.63 13.12 -8.22
CA SER A 110 -13.63 13.77 -7.36
C SER A 110 -15.00 13.09 -7.41
N GLU A 111 -15.37 12.49 -8.54
CA GLU A 111 -16.66 11.80 -8.68
C GLU A 111 -16.69 10.52 -7.85
N MET A 112 -15.63 9.72 -7.92
CA MET A 112 -15.51 8.53 -7.09
C MET A 112 -15.43 8.86 -5.60
N PHE A 113 -14.73 9.94 -5.26
CA PHE A 113 -14.73 10.50 -3.90
C PHE A 113 -16.16 10.86 -3.48
N GLU A 114 -16.91 11.61 -4.30
CA GLU A 114 -18.28 12.02 -4.02
C GLU A 114 -19.24 10.84 -3.86
N LEU A 115 -19.15 9.81 -4.70
CA LEU A 115 -19.96 8.58 -4.55
C LEU A 115 -19.70 7.90 -3.21
N MET A 116 -18.41 7.69 -2.88
CA MET A 116 -18.03 7.15 -1.56
C MET A 116 -18.51 8.08 -0.44
N HIS A 117 -18.72 9.36 -0.73
CA HIS A 117 -19.22 10.35 0.21
C HIS A 117 -20.72 10.34 0.45
N GLN A 118 -21.54 9.87 -0.49
CA GLN A 118 -22.99 10.01 -0.34
C GLN A 118 -23.62 9.08 0.71
N ASN A 119 -22.90 8.03 1.18
CA ASN A 119 -23.53 6.88 1.85
C ASN A 119 -23.01 6.50 3.27
N GLY A 120 -22.21 7.29 3.99
CA GLY A 120 -21.87 6.95 5.38
C GLY A 120 -20.71 7.70 6.05
N ASP A 121 -20.53 7.41 7.35
CA ASP A 121 -19.55 8.04 8.24
C ASP A 121 -18.11 7.54 7.92
N TYR A 122 -17.21 8.44 7.49
CA TYR A 122 -15.88 8.13 6.92
C TYR A 122 -14.81 7.63 7.90
N THR A 123 -15.21 6.94 8.95
CA THR A 123 -14.25 6.49 9.96
C THR A 123 -13.53 5.20 9.59
N HIS A 124 -13.41 4.86 8.29
CA HIS A 124 -12.14 4.59 7.58
C HIS A 124 -12.34 3.77 6.31
N PHE A 125 -11.43 3.94 5.34
CA PHE A 125 -11.19 3.07 4.18
C PHE A 125 -10.76 1.64 4.60
N TYR A 126 -11.53 0.95 5.44
CA TYR A 126 -11.19 -0.35 6.00
C TYR A 126 -11.05 -1.44 4.93
N PHE A 127 -11.72 -1.30 3.78
CA PHE A 127 -11.61 -2.28 2.70
C PHE A 127 -10.16 -2.47 2.22
N CYS A 128 -9.35 -1.41 2.21
CA CYS A 128 -7.95 -1.48 1.84
C CYS A 128 -7.00 -1.70 3.03
N TYR A 129 -7.52 -1.88 4.26
CA TYR A 129 -6.69 -2.22 5.43
C TYR A 129 -5.87 -3.48 5.15
N ARG A 130 -6.53 -4.52 4.62
CA ARG A 130 -5.91 -5.80 4.27
C ARG A 130 -4.82 -5.64 3.21
N TRP A 131 -5.04 -4.75 2.24
CA TRP A 131 -4.08 -4.45 1.18
C TRP A 131 -2.78 -3.91 1.76
N PHE A 132 -2.88 -2.92 2.64
CA PHE A 132 -1.71 -2.28 3.25
C PHE A 132 -1.07 -3.11 4.36
N LEU A 133 -1.84 -3.93 5.07
CA LEU A 133 -1.32 -4.82 6.10
C LEU A 133 -0.39 -5.87 5.48
N LEU A 134 -0.78 -6.43 4.34
CA LEU A 134 -0.15 -7.61 3.75
C LEU A 134 0.54 -7.34 2.41
N ASP A 135 0.72 -6.08 2.03
CA ASP A 135 1.21 -5.66 0.70
C ASP A 135 0.54 -6.47 -0.42
N PHE A 136 -0.79 -6.47 -0.41
CA PHE A 136 -1.67 -7.11 -1.42
C PHE A 136 -1.58 -8.64 -1.52
N LYS A 137 -0.88 -9.34 -0.61
CA LYS A 137 -0.77 -10.81 -0.67
C LYS A 137 -2.10 -11.55 -0.76
N ARG A 138 -3.16 -11.01 -0.14
CA ARG A 138 -4.52 -11.60 -0.16
C ARG A 138 -5.33 -11.24 -1.41
N GLU A 139 -4.82 -10.32 -2.23
CA GLU A 139 -5.49 -9.88 -3.46
C GLU A 139 -4.87 -10.50 -4.72
N LEU A 140 -3.65 -11.04 -4.61
CA LEU A 140 -2.86 -11.48 -5.76
C LEU A 140 -2.62 -12.98 -5.72
N LEU A 141 -2.59 -13.57 -6.92
CA LEU A 141 -2.10 -14.93 -7.12
C LEU A 141 -0.64 -15.04 -6.71
N TYR A 142 -0.25 -16.23 -6.27
CA TYR A 142 1.08 -16.49 -5.74
C TYR A 142 2.21 -16.14 -6.71
N GLU A 143 1.99 -16.41 -7.99
CA GLU A 143 2.92 -16.11 -9.08
C GLU A 143 3.17 -14.61 -9.25
N ASP A 144 2.19 -13.77 -8.88
CA ASP A 144 2.26 -12.32 -9.04
C ASP A 144 2.76 -11.60 -7.78
N VAL A 145 2.64 -12.22 -6.60
CA VAL A 145 3.01 -11.61 -5.30
C VAL A 145 4.44 -11.09 -5.33
N PHE A 146 5.39 -11.90 -5.82
CA PHE A 146 6.80 -11.51 -5.88
C PHE A 146 7.03 -10.36 -6.85
N CYS A 147 6.40 -10.39 -8.02
CA CYS A 147 6.52 -9.30 -9.00
C CYS A 147 6.04 -7.95 -8.40
N VAL A 148 4.93 -7.98 -7.68
CA VAL A 148 4.40 -6.79 -7.00
C VAL A 148 5.29 -6.35 -5.85
N TRP A 149 5.76 -7.28 -5.01
CA TRP A 149 6.65 -6.98 -3.89
C TRP A 149 7.99 -6.41 -4.34
N GLU A 150 8.65 -7.03 -5.31
CA GLU A 150 9.89 -6.53 -5.91
C GLU A 150 9.69 -5.13 -6.50
N THR A 151 8.56 -4.88 -7.15
CA THR A 151 8.23 -3.56 -7.68
C THR A 151 8.06 -2.55 -6.55
N ILE A 152 7.35 -2.88 -5.46
CA ILE A 152 7.20 -1.99 -4.29
C ILE A 152 8.56 -1.69 -3.66
N TRP A 153 9.42 -2.70 -3.52
CA TRP A 153 10.75 -2.56 -2.91
C TRP A 153 11.68 -1.72 -3.79
N ALA A 154 11.65 -1.93 -5.10
CA ALA A 154 12.43 -1.16 -6.07
C ALA A 154 11.91 0.29 -6.20
N ALA A 155 10.59 0.48 -6.17
CA ALA A 155 9.96 1.79 -6.33
C ALA A 155 10.40 2.79 -5.25
N LYS A 156 10.72 2.33 -4.04
CA LYS A 156 11.33 3.15 -2.97
C LYS A 156 12.58 3.92 -3.43
N TYR A 157 13.34 3.36 -4.38
CA TYR A 157 14.59 3.93 -4.86
C TYR A 157 14.45 4.67 -6.18
N VAL A 158 13.44 4.32 -6.97
CA VAL A 158 13.28 4.78 -8.36
C VAL A 158 12.16 5.80 -8.52
N ALA A 159 11.06 5.65 -7.77
CA ALA A 159 9.85 6.45 -7.92
C ALA A 159 9.38 7.07 -6.61
N SER A 160 8.89 6.28 -5.65
CA SER A 160 8.44 6.77 -4.35
C SER A 160 8.42 5.66 -3.29
N GLY A 161 8.70 6.02 -2.04
CA GLY A 161 8.46 5.15 -0.88
C GLY A 161 6.98 4.81 -0.64
N HIS A 162 6.08 5.54 -1.29
CA HIS A 162 4.63 5.40 -1.16
C HIS A 162 3.97 4.64 -2.34
N PHE A 163 4.74 3.86 -3.10
CA PHE A 163 4.23 3.18 -4.30
C PHE A 163 3.00 2.28 -4.04
N VAL A 164 2.87 1.73 -2.83
CA VAL A 164 1.68 0.97 -2.39
C VAL A 164 0.37 1.77 -2.49
N LEU A 165 0.42 3.10 -2.34
CA LEU A 165 -0.75 3.96 -2.50
C LEU A 165 -1.21 4.00 -3.96
N PHE A 166 -0.26 4.02 -4.90
CA PHE A 166 -0.58 4.05 -6.34
C PHE A 166 -1.08 2.69 -6.84
N ILE A 167 -0.60 1.58 -6.27
CA ILE A 167 -1.19 0.26 -6.53
C ILE A 167 -2.64 0.21 -6.04
N SER A 168 -2.90 0.74 -4.83
CA SER A 168 -4.26 0.79 -4.29
C SER A 168 -5.17 1.67 -5.14
N LEU A 169 -4.67 2.82 -5.59
CA LEU A 169 -5.41 3.72 -6.48
C LEU A 169 -5.67 3.05 -7.83
N ALA A 170 -4.69 2.37 -8.42
CA ALA A 170 -4.86 1.62 -9.66
C ALA A 170 -5.93 0.54 -9.56
N LEU A 171 -6.03 -0.16 -8.41
CA LEU A 171 -7.12 -1.11 -8.17
C LEU A 171 -8.49 -0.43 -8.17
N VAL A 172 -8.62 0.72 -7.50
CA VAL A 172 -9.87 1.48 -7.46
C VAL A 172 -10.23 2.00 -8.86
N GLU A 173 -9.28 2.59 -9.58
CA GLU A 173 -9.43 3.09 -10.95
C GLU A 173 -9.84 2.00 -11.93
N SER A 174 -9.26 0.79 -11.81
CA SER A 174 -9.58 -0.34 -12.71
C SER A 174 -11.04 -0.79 -12.64
N TYR A 175 -11.71 -0.53 -11.51
CA TYR A 175 -13.11 -0.90 -11.31
C TYR A 175 -14.03 0.33 -11.16
N ARG A 176 -13.51 1.53 -11.42
CA ARG A 176 -14.21 2.80 -11.30
C ARG A 176 -15.56 2.78 -12.00
N ASP A 177 -15.58 2.41 -13.27
CA ASP A 177 -16.81 2.41 -14.08
C ASP A 177 -17.87 1.44 -13.55
N ILE A 178 -17.45 0.31 -12.99
CA ILE A 178 -18.35 -0.68 -12.38
C ILE A 178 -18.92 -0.13 -11.09
N ILE A 179 -18.08 0.46 -10.24
CA ILE A 179 -18.49 1.02 -8.95
C ILE A 179 -19.47 2.19 -9.16
N LEU A 180 -19.16 3.10 -10.08
CA LEU A 180 -20.00 4.26 -10.40
C LEU A 180 -21.31 3.86 -11.06
N SER A 181 -21.29 2.99 -12.07
CA SER A 181 -22.50 2.59 -12.81
C SER A 181 -23.52 1.85 -11.94
N ASN A 182 -23.05 1.14 -10.91
CA ASN A 182 -23.91 0.44 -9.95
C ASN A 182 -24.21 1.27 -8.70
N SER A 183 -23.68 2.50 -8.61
CA SER A 183 -23.77 3.37 -7.42
C SER A 183 -23.43 2.61 -6.13
N MET A 184 -22.36 1.80 -6.17
CA MET A 184 -22.02 0.90 -5.06
C MET A 184 -21.76 1.71 -3.79
N ASP A 185 -22.39 1.31 -2.69
CA ASP A 185 -22.09 1.87 -1.39
C ASP A 185 -20.80 1.28 -0.79
N PHE A 186 -20.42 1.74 0.40
CA PHE A 186 -19.20 1.26 1.06
C PHE A 186 -19.22 -0.25 1.34
N THR A 187 -20.37 -0.80 1.70
CA THR A 187 -20.55 -2.23 1.97
C THR A 187 -20.41 -3.04 0.69
N ASP A 188 -21.01 -2.56 -0.39
CA ASP A 188 -20.91 -3.15 -1.72
C ASP A 188 -19.46 -3.17 -2.21
N ILE A 189 -18.73 -2.07 -2.02
CA ILE A 189 -17.31 -1.96 -2.40
C ILE A 189 -16.46 -2.97 -1.60
N ILE A 190 -16.68 -3.10 -0.29
CA ILE A 190 -15.97 -4.12 0.53
C ILE A 190 -16.23 -5.52 -0.04
N LYS A 191 -17.51 -5.84 -0.28
CA LYS A 191 -17.92 -7.16 -0.77
C LYS A 191 -17.33 -7.42 -2.16
N PHE A 192 -17.40 -6.45 -3.05
CA PHE A 192 -16.85 -6.50 -4.39
C PHE A 192 -15.36 -6.82 -4.37
N PHE A 193 -14.54 -6.06 -3.64
CA PHE A 193 -13.10 -6.31 -3.58
C PHE A 193 -12.75 -7.63 -2.89
N ASN A 194 -13.53 -8.05 -1.89
CA ASN A 194 -13.36 -9.38 -1.30
C ASN A 194 -13.63 -10.51 -2.31
N GLU A 195 -14.63 -10.36 -3.18
CA GLU A 195 -14.93 -11.34 -4.24
C GLU A 195 -13.93 -11.29 -5.41
N MET A 196 -13.25 -10.16 -5.59
CA MET A 196 -12.20 -9.97 -6.61
C MET A 196 -10.80 -10.40 -6.17
N ALA A 197 -10.63 -10.78 -4.90
CA ALA A 197 -9.37 -11.31 -4.40
C ALA A 197 -8.85 -12.45 -5.31
N GLU A 198 -7.56 -12.38 -5.66
CA GLU A 198 -6.85 -13.31 -6.55
C GLU A 198 -7.34 -13.30 -8.01
N ARG A 199 -8.14 -12.31 -8.43
CA ARG A 199 -8.62 -12.14 -9.82
C ARG A 199 -8.06 -10.91 -10.52
N HIS A 200 -7.17 -10.16 -9.86
CA HIS A 200 -6.56 -8.97 -10.42
C HIS A 200 -5.41 -9.33 -11.36
N ASP A 201 -5.35 -8.70 -12.54
CA ASP A 201 -4.17 -8.78 -13.41
C ASP A 201 -3.06 -7.86 -12.86
N ALA A 202 -2.08 -8.45 -12.18
CA ALA A 202 -1.01 -7.70 -11.54
C ALA A 202 -0.22 -6.82 -12.51
N LYS A 203 -0.03 -7.24 -13.76
CA LYS A 203 0.74 -6.47 -14.75
C LYS A 203 -0.01 -5.21 -15.15
N VAL A 204 -1.31 -5.32 -15.38
CA VAL A 204 -2.18 -4.17 -15.69
C VAL A 204 -2.20 -3.20 -14.52
N ILE A 205 -2.39 -3.70 -13.29
CA ILE A 205 -2.41 -2.87 -12.08
C ILE A 205 -1.07 -2.14 -11.89
N LEU A 206 0.07 -2.83 -12.06
CA LEU A 206 1.39 -2.20 -11.93
C LEU A 206 1.67 -1.17 -13.03
N SER A 207 1.17 -1.40 -14.25
CA SER A 207 1.26 -0.41 -15.34
C SER A 207 0.47 0.85 -15.01
N LEU A 208 -0.79 0.69 -14.63
CA LEU A 208 -1.67 1.80 -14.26
C LEU A 208 -1.13 2.57 -13.04
N ALA A 209 -0.59 1.87 -12.05
CA ALA A 209 0.04 2.50 -10.89
C ALA A 209 1.22 3.40 -11.29
N ARG A 210 2.02 3.01 -12.29
CA ARG A 210 3.11 3.86 -12.82
C ARG A 210 2.57 5.09 -13.53
N ASP A 211 1.53 4.93 -14.34
CA ASP A 211 0.91 6.05 -15.06
C ASP A 211 0.31 7.07 -14.09
N LEU A 212 -0.32 6.61 -13.01
CA LEU A 212 -0.84 7.48 -11.93
C LEU A 212 0.25 8.26 -11.21
N VAL A 213 1.45 7.67 -11.01
CA VAL A 213 2.60 8.40 -10.47
C VAL A 213 3.00 9.54 -11.41
N LEU A 214 3.12 9.27 -12.72
CA LEU A 214 3.49 10.27 -13.72
C LEU A 214 2.45 11.37 -13.86
N GLN A 215 1.16 11.02 -13.80
CA GLN A 215 0.06 11.97 -13.78
C GLN A 215 0.15 12.91 -12.57
N LEU A 216 0.36 12.35 -11.38
CA LEU A 216 0.49 13.15 -10.16
C LEU A 216 1.73 14.06 -10.19
N GLN A 217 2.86 13.57 -10.71
CA GLN A 217 4.08 14.38 -10.92
C GLN A 217 3.79 15.59 -11.81
N THR A 218 3.13 15.37 -12.94
CA THR A 218 2.77 16.41 -13.90
C THR A 218 1.83 17.46 -13.27
N LEU A 219 0.82 17.01 -12.51
CA LEU A 219 -0.10 17.91 -11.79
C LEU A 219 0.60 18.76 -10.73
N ILE A 220 1.66 18.23 -10.13
CA ILE A 220 2.43 18.87 -9.07
C ILE A 220 3.43 19.89 -9.62
N GLU A 221 3.96 19.67 -10.82
CA GLU A 221 4.89 20.58 -11.50
C GLU A 221 4.17 21.76 -12.16
N ASN A 222 2.93 21.54 -12.61
CA ASN A 222 2.09 22.58 -13.22
C ASN A 222 1.34 23.48 -12.21
N LYS A 223 1.52 23.26 -10.90
CA LYS A 223 0.98 24.07 -9.80
C LYS A 223 2.08 24.78 -9.03
#